data_AF-A0A6P0JSF5-F1
#
_entry.id   AF-A0A6P0JSF5-F1
#
_cell.length_a   1.000
_cell.length_b   1.000
_cell.length_c   1.000
_cell.angle_alpha   90.00
_cell.angle_beta   90.00
_cell.angle_gamma   90.00
#
_symmetry.space_group_name_H-M   'P 1'
#
loop_
_entity.id
_entity.type
_entity.pdbx_description
1 polymer ?
#
loop_
_entity_poly.entity_id
_entity_poly.type
_entity_poly.pdbx_seq_one_letter_code
_entity_poly.pdbx_strand_id
1 'polypeptide(L)'
;MKLSHFQSFSAGQNAAIATLIVFLVFCWFFWVDFNGQITGFFRIGDQLPLSPYLNPDQVLIYPNELGYDGQQFLSIALDPFFNNSETITSLDNPP
;
A
#
# COMPACT_ATOMS: atom_id res chain seq x y z
N MET A 1 -26.84 -42.08 5.60
CA MET A 1 -25.74 -41.27 6.15
C MET A 1 -26.00 -39.81 5.76
N LYS A 2 -26.59 -39.01 6.65
CA LYS A 2 -26.82 -37.57 6.43
C LYS A 2 -25.59 -36.81 6.91
N LEU A 3 -24.82 -36.21 6.00
CA LEU A 3 -23.82 -35.18 6.35
C LEU A 3 -24.58 -33.90 6.70
N SER A 4 -24.98 -33.74 7.96
CA SER A 4 -25.81 -32.62 8.44
C SER A 4 -25.08 -31.66 9.39
N HIS A 5 -23.84 -31.29 9.08
CA HIS A 5 -23.09 -30.34 9.91
C HIS A 5 -22.27 -29.31 9.10
N PHE A 6 -22.88 -28.74 8.04
CA PHE A 6 -22.46 -27.43 7.57
C PHE A 6 -23.50 -26.41 8.01
N GLN A 7 -23.24 -25.73 9.14
CA GLN A 7 -23.99 -24.53 9.50
C GLN A 7 -23.52 -23.41 8.58
N SER A 8 -24.42 -22.87 7.75
CA SER A 8 -24.14 -21.68 6.96
C SER A 8 -24.11 -20.46 7.88
N PHE A 9 -23.02 -19.70 7.85
CA PHE A 9 -22.92 -18.41 8.52
C PHE A 9 -23.91 -17.40 7.94
N SER A 10 -24.44 -16.52 8.78
CA SER A 10 -25.25 -15.39 8.33
C SER A 10 -24.42 -14.39 7.53
N ALA A 11 -25.06 -13.53 6.74
CA ALA A 11 -24.37 -12.47 6.01
C ALA A 11 -23.53 -11.57 6.94
N GLY A 12 -24.05 -11.24 8.13
CA GLY A 12 -23.32 -10.45 9.12
C GLY A 12 -22.11 -11.19 9.70
N GLN A 13 -22.22 -12.49 9.96
CA GLN A 13 -21.09 -13.31 10.39
C GLN A 13 -20.02 -13.41 9.29
N ASN A 14 -20.43 -13.62 8.03
CA ASN A 14 -19.51 -13.64 6.89
C ASN A 14 -18.77 -12.30 6.73
N ALA A 15 -19.47 -11.18 6.86
CA ALA A 15 -18.86 -9.85 6.80
C ALA A 15 -17.83 -9.65 7.93
N ALA A 16 -18.18 -10.01 9.17
CA ALA A 16 -17.25 -9.91 10.29
C ALA A 16 -16.01 -10.78 10.12
N ILE A 17 -16.17 -12.03 9.64
CA ILE A 17 -15.06 -12.92 9.33
C ILE A 17 -14.18 -12.32 8.22
N ALA A 18 -14.78 -11.80 7.15
CA ALA A 18 -14.04 -11.19 6.05
C ALA A 18 -13.24 -9.97 6.52
N THR A 19 -13.84 -9.07 7.32
CA THR A 19 -13.15 -7.92 7.90
C THR A 19 -11.98 -8.36 8.78
N LEU A 20 -12.16 -9.38 9.62
CA LEU A 20 -11.10 -9.91 10.47
C LEU A 20 -9.95 -10.47 9.62
N ILE A 21 -10.24 -11.24 8.58
CA ILE A 21 -9.22 -11.80 7.69
C ILE A 21 -8.44 -10.67 6.98
N VAL A 22 -9.14 -9.68 6.41
CA VAL A 22 -8.49 -8.53 5.75
C VAL A 22 -7.60 -7.78 6.74
N PHE A 23 -8.07 -7.55 7.95
CA PHE A 23 -7.28 -6.89 9.00
C PHE A 23 -6.03 -7.69 9.37
N LEU A 24 -6.15 -9.01 9.53
CA LEU A 24 -5.01 -9.88 9.83
C LEU A 24 -3.99 -9.92 8.69
N VAL A 25 -4.44 -9.98 7.43
CA VAL A 25 -3.56 -9.90 6.25
C VAL A 25 -2.86 -8.55 6.19
N PHE A 26 -3.57 -7.46 6.44
CA PHE A 26 -2.98 -6.12 6.53
C PHE A 26 -1.89 -6.06 7.62
N CYS A 27 -2.19 -6.54 8.83
CA CYS A 27 -1.21 -6.58 9.92
C CYS A 27 0.00 -7.45 9.59
N TRP A 28 -0.21 -8.59 8.92
CA TRP A 28 0.89 -9.45 8.47
C TRP A 28 1.85 -8.68 7.57
N PHE A 29 1.34 -8.07 6.49
CA PHE A 29 2.17 -7.29 5.57
C PHE A 29 2.89 -6.15 6.30
N PHE A 30 2.17 -5.39 7.12
CA PHE A 30 2.73 -4.24 7.83
C PHE A 30 3.90 -4.61 8.76
N TRP A 31 3.73 -5.66 9.58
CA TRP A 31 4.74 -6.02 10.58
C TRP A 31 5.83 -6.95 10.04
N VAL A 32 5.49 -7.88 9.14
CA VAL A 32 6.40 -8.93 8.67
C VAL A 32 7.13 -8.50 7.40
N ASP A 33 6.40 -8.02 6.40
CA ASP A 33 6.97 -7.75 5.08
C ASP A 33 7.50 -6.31 4.96
N PHE A 34 6.87 -5.36 5.66
CA PHE A 34 7.18 -3.94 5.53
C PHE A 34 7.94 -3.33 6.71
N ASN A 35 8.32 -4.13 7.71
CA ASN A 35 9.07 -3.68 8.88
C ASN A 35 8.43 -2.47 9.60
N GLY A 36 7.10 -2.41 9.66
CA GLY A 36 6.36 -1.32 10.27
C GLY A 36 6.23 -0.06 9.41
N GLN A 37 6.62 -0.10 8.14
CA GLN A 37 6.55 1.04 7.23
C GLN A 37 5.29 0.97 6.36
N ILE A 38 4.33 1.88 6.59
CA ILE A 38 3.06 1.89 5.86
C ILE A 38 3.23 2.13 4.36
N THR A 39 4.35 2.77 3.97
CA THR A 39 4.72 3.05 2.58
C THR A 39 4.98 1.79 1.77
N GLY A 40 5.21 0.64 2.39
CA GLY A 40 5.37 -0.65 1.70
C GLY A 40 4.17 -1.05 0.83
N PHE A 41 2.96 -0.61 1.18
CA PHE A 41 1.75 -0.84 0.36
C PHE A 41 1.77 -0.08 -0.98
N PHE A 42 2.64 0.90 -1.14
CA PHE A 42 2.72 1.75 -2.34
C PHE A 42 3.86 1.36 -3.27
N ARG A 43 4.70 0.37 -2.91
CA ARG A 43 5.80 -0.16 -3.76
C ARG A 43 6.67 0.96 -4.34
N ILE A 44 7.31 1.72 -3.45
CA ILE A 44 8.15 2.86 -3.81
C ILE A 44 9.52 2.36 -4.27
N GLY A 45 9.90 2.71 -5.49
CA GLY A 45 11.20 2.36 -6.09
C GLY A 45 12.26 3.43 -5.87
N ASP A 46 13.46 3.20 -6.41
CA ASP A 46 14.60 4.13 -6.32
C ASP A 46 15.00 4.76 -7.66
N GLN A 47 14.36 4.38 -8.77
CA GLN A 47 14.67 4.97 -10.07
C GLN A 47 13.94 6.30 -10.33
N LEU A 48 12.77 6.49 -9.72
CA LEU A 48 12.05 7.77 -9.73
C LEU A 48 12.37 8.57 -8.45
N PRO A 49 12.44 9.91 -8.54
CA PRO A 49 12.53 10.76 -7.36
C PRO A 49 11.39 10.49 -6.36
N LEU A 50 11.72 10.52 -5.07
CA LEU A 50 10.74 10.40 -4.00
C LEU A 50 9.85 11.65 -3.97
N SER A 51 8.56 11.48 -3.62
CA SER A 51 7.68 12.63 -3.37
C SER A 51 8.29 13.58 -2.34
N PRO A 52 8.23 14.91 -2.53
CA PRO A 52 8.77 15.88 -1.58
C PRO A 52 8.04 15.89 -0.23
N TYR A 53 6.91 15.19 -0.12
CA TYR A 53 6.11 15.06 1.10
C TYR A 53 6.42 13.80 1.91
N LEU A 54 7.32 12.94 1.42
CA LEU A 54 7.74 11.72 2.12
C LEU A 54 9.08 11.93 2.82
N ASN A 55 9.19 11.44 4.05
CA ASN A 55 10.45 11.41 4.77
C ASN A 55 11.26 10.19 4.31
N PRO A 56 12.45 10.35 3.68
CA PRO A 56 13.24 9.24 3.18
C PRO A 56 13.67 8.24 4.27
N ASP A 57 13.79 8.67 5.53
CA ASP A 57 14.14 7.78 6.66
C ASP A 57 12.97 6.90 7.14
N GLN A 58 11.75 7.14 6.64
CA GLN A 58 10.51 6.45 7.03
C GLN A 58 9.81 5.81 5.83
N VAL A 59 10.55 5.58 4.74
CA VAL A 59 10.03 5.01 3.50
C VAL A 59 10.70 3.69 3.19
N LEU A 60 9.88 2.67 2.88
CA LEU A 60 10.37 1.39 2.40
C LEU A 60 10.64 1.50 0.90
N ILE A 61 11.93 1.60 0.56
CA ILE A 61 12.41 1.67 -0.82
C ILE A 61 12.75 0.27 -1.34
N TYR A 62 12.21 -0.07 -2.50
CA TYR A 62 12.53 -1.28 -3.24
C TYR A 62 13.67 -0.99 -4.23
N PRO A 63 14.88 -1.52 -4.00
CA PRO A 63 16.06 -1.13 -4.78
C PRO A 63 15.99 -1.67 -6.21
N ASN A 64 16.43 -0.87 -7.17
CA ASN A 64 16.38 -1.12 -8.60
C ASN A 64 14.95 -1.30 -9.17
N GLU A 65 13.92 -0.83 -8.46
CA GLU A 65 12.55 -0.79 -8.96
C GLU A 65 12.18 0.63 -9.40
N LEU A 66 11.29 0.74 -10.39
CA LEU A 66 10.84 2.05 -10.89
C LEU A 66 10.02 2.80 -9.83
N GLY A 67 9.18 2.08 -9.11
CA GLY A 67 8.07 2.68 -8.36
C GLY A 67 6.91 2.95 -9.30
N TYR A 68 6.01 1.96 -9.41
CA TYR A 68 4.89 1.98 -10.37
C TYR A 68 3.70 2.79 -9.82
N ASP A 69 2.49 2.50 -10.32
CA ASP A 69 1.23 3.19 -10.01
C ASP A 69 1.02 3.51 -8.52
N GLY A 70 1.50 2.67 -7.60
CA GLY A 70 1.40 2.92 -6.15
C GLY A 70 2.18 4.14 -5.69
N GLN A 71 3.43 4.32 -6.13
CA GLN A 71 4.24 5.50 -5.81
C GLN A 71 3.64 6.75 -6.43
N GLN A 72 3.23 6.68 -7.70
CA GLN A 72 2.62 7.80 -8.41
C GLN A 72 1.30 8.22 -7.78
N PHE A 73 0.44 7.25 -7.44
CA PHE A 73 -0.80 7.50 -6.72
C PHE A 73 -0.54 8.19 -5.39
N LEU A 74 0.46 7.73 -4.62
CA LEU A 74 0.81 8.34 -3.34
C LEU A 74 1.29 9.78 -3.50
N SER A 75 2.17 10.05 -4.49
CA SER A 75 2.63 11.41 -4.78
C SER A 75 1.47 12.36 -5.10
N ILE A 76 0.51 11.91 -5.92
CA ILE A 76 -0.69 12.71 -6.25
C ILE A 76 -1.61 12.88 -5.04
N ALA A 77 -1.78 11.84 -4.22
CA ALA A 77 -2.63 11.90 -3.04
C ALA A 77 -2.09 12.91 -1.99
N LEU A 78 -0.76 13.06 -1.91
CA LEU A 78 -0.11 14.02 -1.01
C LEU A 78 -0.11 15.46 -1.55
N ASP A 79 -0.16 15.64 -2.88
CA ASP A 79 -0.20 16.97 -3.52
C ASP A 79 -1.14 17.01 -4.74
N PRO A 80 -2.47 16.94 -4.51
CA PRO A 80 -3.45 16.76 -5.58
C PRO A 80 -3.56 17.95 -6.54
N PHE A 81 -3.02 19.11 -6.16
CA PHE A 81 -3.03 20.33 -6.98
C PHE A 81 -1.64 20.72 -7.49
N PHE A 82 -0.62 19.88 -7.27
CA PHE A 82 0.76 20.13 -7.70
C PHE A 82 1.31 21.48 -7.21
N ASN A 83 1.05 21.82 -5.94
CA ASN A 83 1.52 23.06 -5.34
C ASN A 83 3.05 23.06 -5.16
N ASN A 84 3.66 21.88 -5.02
CA ASN A 84 5.11 21.74 -5.05
C ASN A 84 5.56 21.31 -6.45
N SER A 85 6.43 22.11 -7.08
CA SER A 85 6.99 21.80 -8.39
C SER A 85 7.81 20.50 -8.42
N GLU A 86 8.36 20.07 -7.28
CA GLU A 86 9.08 18.80 -7.14
C GLU A 86 8.13 17.59 -7.14
N THR A 87 6.82 17.77 -6.96
CA THR A 87 5.86 16.67 -7.11
C THR A 87 5.89 16.11 -8.54
N ILE A 88 6.03 16.99 -9.54
CA ILE A 88 6.07 16.60 -10.96
C ILE A 88 7.29 15.73 -11.26
N THR A 89 8.45 16.00 -10.66
CA THR A 89 9.66 15.18 -10.89
C THR A 89 9.52 13.76 -10.31
N SER A 90 8.67 13.57 -9.29
CA SER A 90 8.35 12.25 -8.75
C SER A 90 7.35 11.45 -9.59
N LEU A 91 6.78 12.06 -10.64
CA LEU A 91 5.77 11.49 -11.52
C LEU A 91 6.24 11.36 -12.96
N ASP A 92 7.13 12.25 -13.39
CA ASP A 92 7.72 12.22 -14.71
C ASP A 92 8.64 11.01 -14.87
N ASN A 93 8.50 10.32 -16.01
CA ASN A 93 9.36 9.21 -16.36
C ASN A 93 10.81 9.70 -16.50
N PRO A 94 11.83 8.94 -16.05
CA PRO A 94 13.21 9.37 -16.23
C PRO A 94 13.55 9.42 -17.73
N PRO A 95 14.44 10.33 -18.17
CA PRO A 95 14.87 10.45 -19.56
C PRO A 95 15.64 9.23 -20.08
#